data_AF-A0A443RTQ7-F1
#
_entry.id   AF-A0A443RTQ7-F1
#
_cell.length_a   1.000
_cell.length_b   1.000
_cell.length_c   1.000
_cell.angle_alpha   90.00
_cell.angle_beta   90.00
_cell.angle_gamma   90.00
#
_symmetry.space_group_name_H-M   'P 1'
#
loop_
_entity.id
_entity.type
_entity.pdbx_description
1 polymer ?
#
loop_
_entity_poly.entity_id
_entity_poly.type
_entity_poly.pdbx_seq_one_letter_code
_entity_poly.pdbx_strand_id
1 'polypeptide(L)'
;SHRFNMNSSVLQLCFNKSFAEFPKEPFGVTSNYIDAFIAIVVIFILYNYMAIICDDYFLPSIEKCAKILKLSEDVAGATIMAAGSSAAEFFINIIGAIVGNFDIGLGTVVGSGMINSVVVIGLCGLLSREALTVSINFKYTI
;
A
#
# COMPACT_ATOMS: atom_id res chain seq x y z
N SER A 1 -21.68 3.56 -29.14
CA SER A 1 -21.27 4.69 -28.28
C SER A 1 -22.19 4.73 -27.07
N HIS A 2 -21.95 3.89 -26.06
CA HIS A 2 -22.77 3.83 -24.85
C HIS A 2 -22.19 4.80 -23.81
N ARG A 3 -22.83 5.97 -23.67
CA ARG A 3 -22.53 6.93 -22.59
C ARG A 3 -23.11 6.39 -21.28
N PHE A 4 -22.25 5.97 -20.36
CA PHE A 4 -22.63 5.78 -18.95
C PHE A 4 -22.95 7.16 -18.34
N ASN A 5 -24.23 7.47 -18.19
CA ASN A 5 -24.68 8.70 -17.53
C ASN A 5 -24.90 8.38 -16.03
N MET A 6 -23.84 8.47 -15.22
CA MET A 6 -23.91 8.30 -13.76
C MET A 6 -24.56 9.55 -13.14
N ASN A 7 -25.86 9.48 -12.87
CA ASN A 7 -26.55 10.46 -12.04
C ASN A 7 -26.27 10.19 -10.55
N SER A 8 -26.29 11.23 -9.71
CA SER A 8 -26.05 11.20 -8.25
C SER A 8 -26.82 10.07 -7.53
N SER A 9 -28.03 9.77 -7.98
CA SER A 9 -28.89 8.71 -7.43
C SER A 9 -28.34 7.30 -7.64
N VAL A 10 -27.67 7.02 -8.76
CA VAL A 10 -27.06 5.71 -9.06
C VAL A 10 -25.80 5.52 -8.20
N LEU A 11 -25.07 6.61 -7.99
CA LEU A 11 -23.89 6.65 -7.13
C LEU A 11 -24.26 6.38 -5.67
N GLN A 12 -25.33 7.01 -5.17
CA GLN A 12 -25.88 6.73 -3.83
C GLN A 12 -26.38 5.30 -3.69
N LEU A 13 -27.00 4.71 -4.73
CA LEU A 13 -27.50 3.35 -4.68
C LEU A 13 -26.36 2.32 -4.55
N CYS A 14 -25.29 2.49 -5.33
CA CYS A 14 -24.08 1.66 -5.23
C CYS A 14 -23.38 1.84 -3.87
N PHE A 15 -23.36 3.06 -3.34
CA PHE A 15 -22.79 3.36 -2.02
C PHE A 15 -23.58 2.68 -0.89
N ASN A 16 -24.91 2.79 -0.91
CA ASN A 16 -25.77 2.15 0.10
C ASN A 16 -25.73 0.62 0.04
N LYS A 17 -25.68 0.04 -1.17
CA LYS A 17 -25.49 -1.42 -1.33
C LYS A 17 -24.16 -1.89 -0.76
N SER A 18 -23.08 -1.13 -0.98
CA SER A 18 -21.76 -1.47 -0.44
C SER A 18 -21.75 -1.44 1.08
N PHE A 19 -22.49 -0.52 1.71
CA PHE A 19 -22.65 -0.45 3.17
C PHE A 19 -23.48 -1.59 3.76
N ALA A 20 -24.50 -2.05 3.03
CA ALA A 20 -25.40 -3.12 3.49
C ALA A 20 -24.78 -4.52 3.40
N GLU A 21 -23.76 -4.70 2.54
CA GLU A 21 -23.12 -5.99 2.26
C GLU A 21 -21.83 -6.20 3.07
N PHE A 22 -21.43 -5.26 3.93
CA PHE A 22 -20.33 -5.52 4.86
C PHE A 22 -20.69 -6.76 5.68
N PRO A 23 -19.85 -7.81 5.69
CA PRO A 23 -20.10 -8.97 6.50
C PRO A 23 -20.25 -8.49 7.94
N LYS A 24 -21.35 -8.88 8.60
CA LYS A 24 -21.46 -8.75 10.05
C LYS A 24 -20.28 -9.49 10.63
N GLU A 25 -19.30 -8.71 11.08
CA GLU A 25 -18.18 -9.04 11.96
C GLU A 25 -17.85 -10.55 11.94
N PRO A 26 -16.93 -11.02 11.06
CA PRO A 26 -16.60 -12.45 10.99
C PRO A 26 -15.95 -12.95 12.28
N PHE A 27 -15.53 -12.02 13.13
CA PHE A 27 -15.20 -12.26 14.52
C PHE A 27 -16.29 -11.60 15.34
N GLY A 28 -17.07 -12.39 16.07
CA GLY A 28 -17.94 -11.87 17.13
C GLY A 28 -17.06 -11.25 18.20
N VAL A 29 -16.63 -10.00 17.98
CA VAL A 29 -15.98 -9.17 18.98
C VAL A 29 -17.08 -8.90 19.98
N THR A 30 -17.14 -9.72 21.02
CA THR A 30 -17.87 -9.33 22.22
C THR A 30 -17.21 -8.03 22.64
N SER A 31 -17.96 -6.92 22.66
CA SER A 31 -17.45 -5.55 22.83
C SER A 31 -16.80 -5.36 24.22
N ASN A 32 -15.64 -5.96 24.39
CA ASN A 32 -14.81 -5.87 25.56
C ASN A 32 -13.61 -5.01 25.18
N TYR A 33 -13.48 -3.86 25.81
CA TYR A 33 -12.33 -2.96 25.63
C TYR A 33 -10.98 -3.65 25.84
N ILE A 34 -10.96 -4.76 26.58
CA ILE A 34 -9.78 -5.58 26.87
C ILE A 34 -9.31 -6.33 25.61
N ASP A 35 -10.20 -6.91 24.81
CA ASP A 35 -9.83 -7.67 23.61
C ASP A 35 -9.26 -6.75 22.52
N ALA A 36 -9.85 -5.55 22.38
CA ALA A 36 -9.33 -4.52 21.50
C ALA A 36 -7.95 -4.03 21.95
N PHE A 37 -7.75 -3.83 23.26
CA PHE A 37 -6.46 -3.43 23.81
C PHE A 37 -5.37 -4.49 23.56
N ILE A 38 -5.69 -5.77 23.78
CA ILE A 38 -4.77 -6.88 23.49
C ILE A 38 -4.42 -6.92 22.00
N ALA A 39 -5.40 -6.79 21.10
CA ALA A 39 -5.16 -6.77 19.67
C ALA A 39 -4.21 -5.63 19.24
N ILE A 40 -4.40 -4.43 19.78
CA ILE A 40 -3.54 -3.28 19.49
C ILE A 40 -2.10 -3.54 19.97
N VAL A 41 -1.93 -4.08 21.18
CA VAL A 41 -0.61 -4.42 21.73
C VAL A 41 0.09 -5.47 20.86
N VAL A 42 -0.63 -6.51 20.44
CA VAL A 42 -0.08 -7.56 19.56
C VAL A 42 0.35 -6.97 18.21
N ILE A 43 -0.49 -6.13 17.59
CA ILE A 43 -0.14 -5.46 16.32
C ILE A 43 1.10 -4.59 16.49
N PHE A 44 1.20 -3.85 17.59
CA PHE A 44 2.36 -3.01 17.87
C PHE A 44 3.65 -3.83 18.02
N ILE A 45 3.60 -4.96 18.74
CA ILE A 45 4.75 -5.86 18.89
C ILE A 45 5.16 -6.45 17.52
N LEU A 46 4.19 -6.91 16.73
CA LEU A 46 4.45 -7.45 15.39
C LEU A 46 5.08 -6.40 14.45
N TYR A 47 4.61 -5.15 14.51
CA TYR A 47 5.17 -4.04 13.74
C TYR A 47 6.64 -3.79 14.09
N ASN A 48 6.96 -3.71 15.40
CA ASN A 48 8.35 -3.52 15.84
C ASN A 48 9.25 -4.67 15.42
N TYR A 49 8.76 -5.91 15.49
CA TYR A 49 9.52 -7.09 15.09
C TYR A 49 9.85 -7.08 13.59
N MET A 50 8.86 -6.75 12.74
CA MET A 50 9.09 -6.60 11.30
C MET A 50 10.04 -5.44 10.97
N ALA A 51 9.98 -4.33 11.72
CA ALA A 51 10.89 -3.21 11.53
C ALA A 51 12.36 -3.61 11.76
N ILE A 52 12.64 -4.35 12.83
CA ILE A 52 14.00 -4.86 13.12
C ILE A 52 14.49 -5.78 11.99
N ILE A 53 13.63 -6.68 11.50
CA ILE A 53 13.99 -7.58 10.40
C ILE A 53 14.30 -6.81 9.11
N CYS A 54 13.52 -5.75 8.81
CA CYS A 54 13.80 -4.90 7.67
C CYS A 54 15.19 -4.25 7.79
N ASP A 55 15.54 -3.69 8.94
CA ASP A 55 16.83 -3.03 9.10
C ASP A 55 18.00 -4.03 9.00
N ASP A 56 17.89 -5.20 9.63
CA ASP A 56 18.98 -6.19 9.68
C ASP A 56 19.16 -6.99 8.38
N TYR A 57 18.07 -7.24 7.62
CA TYR A 57 18.12 -8.14 6.45
C TYR A 57 17.80 -7.44 5.14
N PHE A 58 16.84 -6.49 5.12
CA PHE A 58 16.42 -5.84 3.89
C PHE A 58 17.45 -4.80 3.43
N LEU A 59 17.99 -4.00 4.35
CA LEU A 59 18.99 -2.97 4.01
C LEU A 59 20.30 -3.58 3.45
N PRO A 60 20.91 -4.61 4.06
CA PRO A 60 22.12 -5.23 3.50
C PRO A 60 21.86 -5.98 2.19
N SER A 61 20.62 -6.43 1.95
CA SER A 61 20.23 -7.04 0.68
C SER A 61 20.21 -6.01 -0.45
N ILE A 62 19.72 -4.79 -0.18
CA ILE A 62 19.78 -3.68 -1.13
C ILE A 62 21.23 -3.32 -1.47
N GLU A 63 22.11 -3.24 -0.48
CA GLU A 63 23.54 -2.92 -0.71
C GLU A 63 24.21 -3.95 -1.65
N LYS A 64 23.93 -5.25 -1.45
CA LYS A 64 24.42 -6.31 -2.34
C LYS A 64 23.85 -6.18 -3.75
N CYS A 65 22.56 -5.89 -3.88
CA CYS A 65 21.93 -5.63 -5.17
C CYS A 65 22.53 -4.41 -5.87
N ALA A 66 22.79 -3.32 -5.13
CA ALA A 66 23.42 -2.10 -5.65
C ALA A 66 24.82 -2.38 -6.21
N LYS A 67 25.61 -3.21 -5.52
CA LYS A 67 26.94 -3.66 -5.97
C LYS A 67 26.88 -4.48 -7.26
N ILE A 68 25.91 -5.38 -7.40
CA ILE A 68 25.72 -6.18 -8.62
C ILE A 68 25.26 -5.31 -9.80
N LEU A 69 24.35 -4.37 -9.54
CA LEU A 69 23.78 -3.47 -10.53
C LEU A 69 24.71 -2.28 -10.87
N LYS A 70 25.82 -2.14 -10.14
CA LYS A 70 26.78 -1.03 -10.22
C LYS A 70 26.11 0.36 -10.13
N LEU A 71 25.13 0.48 -9.25
CA LEU A 71 24.44 1.74 -8.94
C LEU A 71 24.90 2.28 -7.59
N SER A 72 24.73 3.59 -7.36
CA SER A 72 24.91 4.17 -6.02
C SER A 72 23.90 3.55 -5.05
N GLU A 73 24.34 3.22 -3.83
CA GLU A 73 23.52 2.58 -2.80
C GLU A 73 22.27 3.42 -2.48
N ASP A 74 22.36 4.75 -2.51
CA ASP A 74 21.23 5.67 -2.29
C ASP A 74 20.14 5.55 -3.37
N VAL A 75 20.56 5.45 -4.64
CA VAL A 75 19.64 5.40 -5.78
C VAL A 75 19.00 4.02 -5.88
N ALA A 76 19.78 2.96 -5.63
CA ALA A 76 19.26 1.60 -5.55
C ALA A 76 18.29 1.43 -4.38
N GLY A 77 18.61 2.00 -3.21
CA GLY A 77 17.75 2.00 -2.02
C GLY A 77 16.44 2.72 -2.26
N ALA A 78 16.48 3.95 -2.78
CA ALA A 78 15.27 4.70 -3.09
C ALA A 78 14.35 3.97 -4.08
N THR A 79 14.93 3.37 -5.13
CA THR A 79 14.17 2.65 -6.16
C THR A 79 13.57 1.35 -5.63
N ILE A 80 14.35 0.54 -4.91
CA ILE A 80 13.88 -0.76 -4.39
C ILE A 80 12.90 -0.56 -3.23
N MET A 81 13.09 0.44 -2.37
CA MET A 81 12.11 0.77 -1.33
C MET A 81 10.78 1.23 -1.94
N ALA A 82 10.82 2.11 -2.94
CA ALA A 82 9.62 2.55 -3.65
C ALA A 82 8.91 1.38 -4.34
N ALA A 83 9.66 0.54 -5.08
CA ALA A 83 9.12 -0.62 -5.77
C ALA A 83 8.58 -1.68 -4.78
N GLY A 84 9.27 -1.90 -3.67
CA GLY A 84 8.88 -2.85 -2.62
C GLY A 84 7.57 -2.46 -1.94
N SER A 85 7.38 -1.17 -1.65
CA SER A 85 6.12 -0.64 -1.12
C SER A 85 4.95 -0.92 -2.07
N SER A 86 5.09 -0.59 -3.36
CA SER A 86 4.03 -0.84 -4.35
C SER A 86 3.76 -2.32 -4.58
N ALA A 87 4.78 -3.17 -4.54
CA ALA A 87 4.62 -4.61 -4.65
C ALA A 87 3.84 -5.19 -3.47
N ALA A 88 4.16 -4.78 -2.23
CA ALA A 88 3.43 -5.22 -1.04
C ALA A 88 1.94 -4.82 -1.11
N GLU A 89 1.64 -3.58 -1.52
CA GLU A 89 0.27 -3.11 -1.75
C GLU A 89 -0.46 -3.95 -2.80
N PHE A 90 0.22 -4.28 -3.91
CA PHE A 90 -0.32 -5.15 -4.95
C PHE A 90 -0.65 -6.56 -4.44
N PHE A 91 0.23 -7.15 -3.63
CA PHE A 91 -0.01 -8.47 -3.04
C PHE A 91 -1.16 -8.47 -2.05
N ILE A 92 -1.27 -7.46 -1.19
CA ILE A 92 -2.41 -7.31 -0.27
C ILE A 92 -3.71 -7.21 -1.06
N ASN A 93 -3.71 -6.44 -2.16
CA ASN A 93 -4.85 -6.32 -3.04
C ASN A 93 -5.23 -7.66 -3.71
N ILE A 94 -4.25 -8.45 -4.17
CA ILE A 94 -4.48 -9.80 -4.73
C ILE A 94 -5.00 -10.76 -3.66
N ILE A 95 -4.45 -10.76 -2.45
CA ILE A 95 -4.87 -11.67 -1.39
C ILE A 95 -6.29 -11.32 -0.95
N GLY A 96 -6.59 -10.03 -0.76
CA GLY A 96 -7.94 -9.58 -0.45
C GLY A 96 -8.93 -9.87 -1.58
N ALA A 97 -8.47 -9.85 -2.82
CA ALA A 97 -9.23 -10.27 -3.99
C ALA A 97 -9.58 -11.77 -4.00
N ILE A 98 -8.64 -12.64 -3.61
CA ILE A 98 -8.84 -14.09 -3.58
C ILE A 98 -9.69 -14.53 -2.37
N VAL A 99 -9.57 -13.83 -1.23
CA VAL A 99 -10.26 -14.17 0.02
C VAL A 99 -11.68 -13.58 0.07
N GLY A 100 -11.93 -12.43 -0.57
CA GLY A 100 -13.26 -11.83 -0.68
C GLY A 100 -14.12 -12.53 -1.75
N ASN A 101 -15.41 -12.73 -1.47
CA ASN A 101 -16.35 -13.24 -2.47
C ASN A 101 -16.25 -12.39 -3.77
N PHE A 102 -15.90 -13.06 -4.88
CA PHE A 102 -15.38 -12.47 -6.12
C PHE A 102 -16.28 -11.39 -6.76
N ASP A 103 -17.59 -11.40 -6.49
CA ASP A 103 -18.55 -10.59 -7.26
C ASP A 103 -18.65 -9.11 -6.85
N ILE A 104 -18.24 -8.72 -5.63
CA ILE A 104 -18.43 -7.34 -5.13
C ILE A 104 -17.19 -6.83 -4.37
N GLY A 105 -16.40 -7.72 -3.75
CA GLY A 105 -15.28 -7.33 -2.87
C GLY A 105 -14.00 -6.93 -3.62
N LEU A 106 -13.73 -7.53 -4.77
CA LEU A 106 -12.46 -7.41 -5.49
C LEU A 106 -12.21 -5.97 -5.99
N GLY A 107 -13.24 -5.36 -6.59
CA GLY A 107 -13.18 -3.99 -7.09
C GLY A 107 -13.04 -2.95 -5.97
N THR A 108 -13.64 -3.21 -4.80
CA THR A 108 -13.55 -2.32 -3.63
C THR A 108 -12.18 -2.42 -2.96
N VAL A 109 -11.65 -3.63 -2.78
CA VAL A 109 -10.31 -3.84 -2.19
C VAL A 109 -9.24 -3.21 -3.07
N VAL A 110 -9.21 -3.59 -4.35
CA VAL A 110 -8.21 -3.08 -5.31
C VAL A 110 -8.38 -1.56 -5.50
N GLY A 111 -9.62 -1.07 -5.59
CA GLY A 111 -9.91 0.36 -5.75
C GLY A 111 -9.49 1.20 -4.54
N SER A 112 -9.65 0.67 -3.32
CA SER A 112 -9.20 1.35 -2.09
C SER A 112 -7.67 1.49 -2.02
N GLY A 113 -6.93 0.46 -2.41
CA GLY A 113 -5.47 0.52 -2.50
C GLY A 113 -4.97 1.46 -3.59
N MET A 114 -5.62 1.47 -4.76
CA MET A 114 -5.27 2.38 -5.86
C MET A 114 -5.52 3.85 -5.50
N ILE A 115 -6.63 4.17 -4.83
CA ILE A 115 -6.89 5.54 -4.35
C ILE A 115 -5.82 5.94 -3.35
N ASN A 116 -5.40 5.05 -2.45
CA ASN A 116 -4.36 5.34 -1.46
C ASN A 116 -3.03 5.73 -2.14
N SER A 117 -2.53 4.92 -3.08
CA SER A 117 -1.26 5.22 -3.76
C SER A 117 -1.36 6.46 -4.64
N VAL A 118 -2.49 6.69 -5.35
CA VAL A 118 -2.70 7.90 -6.18
C VAL A 118 -2.80 9.16 -5.32
N VAL A 119 -3.46 9.09 -4.16
CA VAL A 119 -3.55 10.21 -3.21
C VAL A 119 -2.19 10.50 -2.60
N VAL A 120 -1.41 9.48 -2.22
CA VAL A 120 -0.05 9.66 -1.69
C VAL A 120 0.85 10.31 -2.76
N ILE A 121 0.88 9.79 -3.98
CA ILE A 121 1.68 10.37 -5.08
C ILE A 121 1.20 11.79 -5.42
N GLY A 122 -0.11 12.00 -5.48
CA GLY A 122 -0.72 13.30 -5.75
C GLY A 122 -0.40 14.33 -4.68
N LEU A 123 -0.47 13.94 -3.40
CA LEU A 123 -0.12 14.81 -2.28
C LEU A 123 1.38 15.07 -2.21
N CYS A 124 2.22 14.06 -2.45
CA CYS A 124 3.66 14.23 -2.61
C CYS A 124 3.99 15.21 -3.74
N GLY A 125 3.33 15.11 -4.89
CA GLY A 125 3.51 16.06 -6.00
C GLY A 125 3.02 17.47 -5.68
N LEU A 126 1.94 17.61 -4.92
CA LEU A 126 1.37 18.91 -4.55
C LEU A 126 2.17 19.62 -3.44
N LEU A 127 2.73 18.84 -2.50
CA LEU A 127 3.57 19.33 -1.41
C LEU A 127 5.05 19.45 -1.81
N SER A 128 5.49 18.79 -2.89
CA SER A 128 6.83 18.95 -3.44
C SER A 128 6.99 20.34 -4.05
N ARG A 129 7.39 21.29 -3.20
CA ARG A 129 7.58 22.70 -3.55
C ARG A 129 8.91 22.99 -4.24
N GLU A 130 9.79 21.99 -4.35
CA GLU A 130 11.05 22.08 -5.08
C GLU A 130 11.12 21.00 -6.15
N ALA A 131 11.64 21.36 -7.32
CA ALA A 131 12.06 20.38 -8.32
C ALA A 131 13.25 19.62 -7.72
N LEU A 132 13.08 18.31 -7.49
CA LEU A 132 14.21 17.43 -7.18
C LEU A 132 15.14 17.44 -8.40
N THR A 133 16.14 18.32 -8.35
CA THR A 133 17.23 18.37 -9.30
C THR A 133 18.10 17.16 -8.99
N VAL A 134 17.72 15.99 -9.51
CA VAL A 134 18.56 14.79 -9.42
C VAL A 134 19.78 15.08 -10.29
N SER A 135 20.86 15.56 -9.67
CA SER A 135 22.17 15.58 -10.29
C SER A 135 22.61 14.12 -10.41
N ILE A 136 22.22 13.47 -11.51
CA ILE A 136 22.78 12.18 -11.90
C ILE A 136 24.23 12.46 -12.28
N ASN A 137 25.12 12.47 -11.29
CA ASN A 137 26.54 12.52 -11.54
C ASN A 137 26.93 11.15 -12.10
N PHE A 138 26.89 11.03 -13.43
CA PHE A 138 27.42 9.88 -14.16
C PHE A 138 28.94 9.88 -14.04
N LYS A 139 29.47 9.63 -12.83
CA LYS A 139 30.89 9.34 -12.62
C LYS A 139 31.14 7.87 -12.93
N TYR A 140 30.73 7.43 -14.12
CA TYR A 140 31.41 6.35 -14.81
C TYR A 140 32.59 6.98 -15.55
N THR A 141 33.71 7.10 -14.83
CA THR A 141 35.01 7.30 -15.45
C THR A 141 35.49 5.93 -15.92
N ILE A 142 35.44 5.77 -17.25
CA ILE A 142 36.21 4.86 -18.13
C ILE A 142 36.15 3.36 -17.80
#